data_AF-A0AA88NZ43-F1
#
_entry.id   AF-A0AA88NZ43-F1
#
_cell.length_a   1.000
_cell.length_b   1.000
_cell.length_c   1.000
_cell.angle_alpha   90.00
_cell.angle_beta   90.00
_cell.angle_gamma   90.00
#
_symmetry.space_group_name_H-M   'P 1'
#
loop_
_entity.id
_entity.type
_entity.pdbx_description
1 polymer ?
#
loop_
_entity_poly.entity_id
_entity_poly.type
_entity_poly.pdbx_seq_one_letter_code
_entity_poly.pdbx_strand_id
1 'polypeptide(L)'
;MEGCMVRLHSVHFRGGLSAQPIIVNFHQLFQTRDAPTILPMIKNEDVLRAVVALLDTSLPDIGPRDMHETVHYPGMHTLILSRDHADVLEDYRGRASQKVASLRPVFSKTDKADGTQRHMLAELYSDSEESPEESSEEIIAEQTSSSWSWERFCEGLQEFVDGVRDRKERRAVQRKDGKIPPSAVGVESLIVAAACYELKILSTGDMVLQLSLLAVRKRYRHLGIGSYIMELLKTQSVVGTYDTLVAHTDTDAVDFFKCHGLSDDPLLNDQFKELKEDWTNSILMSYLPPFTTDLEMRNPAFSLSLQKVEMDMDLAKSQAVFAYQQQVMCVTRLLEEVKILRKQLDLQRDEVDRLNSKLELEKRKRHDIENRFLMYRLKNTRELLDSISSDSDDREQTEQKHSKPETQEQETAQSEEPPIQTPEGAGV
;
A
#
# COMPACT_ATOMS: atom_id res chain seq x y z
N MET A 1 -21.89 3.98 12.78
CA MET A 1 -22.19 5.33 13.29
C MET A 1 -23.12 5.99 12.29
N GLU A 2 -24.40 6.16 12.64
CA GLU A 2 -25.35 6.91 11.81
C GLU A 2 -25.34 8.38 12.25
N GLY A 3 -24.85 9.26 11.39
CA GLY A 3 -24.82 10.71 11.62
C GLY A 3 -23.54 11.37 11.14
N CYS A 4 -23.67 12.62 10.67
CA CYS A 4 -22.55 13.42 10.20
C CYS A 4 -21.67 14.00 11.33
N MET A 5 -22.08 13.85 12.60
CA MET A 5 -21.35 14.34 13.76
C MET A 5 -21.65 13.54 15.04
N VAL A 6 -20.62 13.25 15.85
CA VAL A 6 -20.71 12.63 17.18
C VAL A 6 -19.84 13.42 18.17
N ARG A 7 -20.39 13.77 19.34
CA ARG A 7 -19.64 14.41 20.44
C ARG A 7 -19.39 13.39 21.54
N LEU A 8 -18.15 13.25 22.01
CA LEU A 8 -17.85 12.42 23.18
C LEU A 8 -17.68 13.30 24.43
N HIS A 9 -17.44 12.64 25.56
CA HIS A 9 -17.22 13.31 26.84
C HIS A 9 -15.91 14.11 26.84
N SER A 10 -15.94 15.27 27.48
CA SER A 10 -14.75 16.11 27.67
C SER A 10 -13.69 15.40 28.50
N VAL A 11 -12.43 15.62 28.15
CA VAL A 11 -11.26 15.01 28.79
C VAL A 11 -10.29 16.09 29.26
N HIS A 12 -9.68 15.83 30.41
CA HIS A 12 -8.68 16.70 31.03
C HIS A 12 -7.28 16.16 30.74
N PHE A 13 -6.43 17.01 30.19
CA PHE A 13 -5.05 16.72 29.85
C PHE A 13 -4.09 17.33 30.89
N ARG A 14 -2.82 16.91 30.82
CA ARG A 14 -1.77 17.52 31.63
C ARG A 14 -1.69 19.02 31.36
N GLY A 15 -1.42 19.81 32.40
CA GLY A 15 -1.35 21.26 32.31
C GLY A 15 -2.69 21.98 32.41
N GLY A 16 -3.75 21.32 32.90
CA GLY A 16 -5.05 21.94 33.16
C GLY A 16 -5.89 22.20 31.90
N LEU A 17 -5.53 21.58 30.77
CA LEU A 17 -6.24 21.71 29.51
C LEU A 17 -7.45 20.76 29.47
N SER A 18 -8.67 21.29 29.34
CA SER A 18 -9.86 20.50 29.02
C SER A 18 -10.19 20.60 27.53
N ALA A 19 -10.52 19.48 26.89
CA ALA A 19 -10.99 19.45 25.51
C ALA A 19 -12.05 18.37 25.28
N GLN A 20 -12.98 18.66 24.39
CA GLN A 20 -14.02 17.75 23.92
C GLN A 20 -13.65 17.18 22.54
N PRO A 21 -13.59 15.85 22.39
CA PRO A 21 -13.50 15.21 21.08
C PRO A 21 -14.84 15.24 20.35
N ILE A 22 -14.78 15.60 19.07
CA ILE A 22 -15.92 15.66 18.15
C ILE A 22 -15.51 14.94 16.87
N ILE A 23 -16.25 13.91 16.48
CA ILE A 23 -16.07 13.19 15.21
C ILE A 23 -17.04 13.81 14.21
N VAL A 24 -16.54 14.21 13.04
CA VAL A 24 -17.32 14.89 12.00
C VAL A 24 -17.02 14.24 10.65
N ASN A 25 -18.05 13.98 9.86
CA ASN A 25 -17.91 13.67 8.44
C ASN A 25 -18.28 14.94 7.65
N PHE A 26 -17.28 15.72 7.22
CA PHE A 26 -17.52 17.02 6.56
C PHE A 26 -18.29 16.87 5.25
N HIS A 27 -18.00 15.81 4.49
CA HIS A 27 -18.70 15.51 3.25
C HIS A 27 -20.22 15.38 3.45
N GLN A 28 -20.63 14.58 4.44
CA GLN A 28 -22.05 14.40 4.78
C GLN A 28 -22.64 15.64 5.45
N LEU A 29 -21.87 16.29 6.33
CA LEU A 29 -22.30 17.49 7.05
C LEU A 29 -22.76 18.58 6.07
N PHE A 30 -21.99 18.79 5.02
CA PHE A 30 -22.24 19.84 4.05
C PHE A 30 -23.27 19.51 2.97
N GLN A 31 -23.64 18.24 2.83
CA GLN A 31 -24.79 17.81 2.04
C GLN A 31 -26.10 17.84 2.83
N THR A 32 -26.02 17.89 4.16
CA THR A 32 -27.18 17.91 5.04
C THR A 32 -27.80 19.30 5.08
N ARG A 33 -29.09 19.43 4.75
CA ARG A 33 -29.80 20.74 4.73
C ARG A 33 -29.84 21.43 6.10
N ASP A 34 -30.08 20.65 7.16
CA ASP A 34 -30.11 21.12 8.55
C ASP A 34 -28.90 20.58 9.31
N ALA A 35 -27.71 20.89 8.82
CA ALA A 35 -26.46 20.41 9.38
C ALA A 35 -26.28 20.88 10.84
N PRO A 36 -25.95 19.98 11.78
CA PRO A 36 -25.67 20.39 13.15
C PRO A 36 -24.42 21.29 13.21
N THR A 37 -24.42 22.25 14.13
CA THR A 37 -23.25 23.12 14.32
C THR A 37 -22.14 22.38 15.07
N ILE A 38 -20.93 22.34 14.50
CA ILE A 38 -19.77 21.66 15.13
C ILE A 38 -19.33 22.40 16.39
N LEU A 39 -19.24 23.73 16.32
CA LEU A 39 -18.91 24.58 17.46
C LEU A 39 -19.98 25.66 17.61
N PRO A 40 -20.50 25.91 18.83
CA PRO A 40 -21.50 26.96 19.03
C PRO A 40 -21.01 28.30 18.51
N MET A 41 -21.88 29.03 17.80
CA MET A 41 -21.63 30.38 17.28
C MET A 41 -20.52 30.51 16.22
N ILE A 42 -20.02 29.39 15.68
CA ILE A 42 -19.00 29.36 14.62
C ILE A 42 -19.57 28.65 13.39
N LYS A 43 -19.33 29.19 12.20
CA LYS A 43 -19.75 28.56 10.94
C LYS A 43 -18.96 27.26 10.72
N ASN A 44 -19.62 26.20 10.27
CA ASN A 44 -18.96 24.91 10.00
C ASN A 44 -17.83 25.04 8.95
N GLU A 45 -17.94 26.00 8.04
CA GLU A 45 -16.92 26.33 7.03
C GLU A 45 -15.62 26.81 7.68
N ASP A 46 -15.73 27.66 8.70
CA ASP A 46 -14.59 28.20 9.43
C ASP A 46 -13.90 27.10 10.25
N VAL A 47 -14.67 26.10 10.71
CA VAL A 47 -14.12 24.90 11.34
C VAL A 47 -13.33 24.08 10.33
N LEU A 48 -13.85 23.84 9.13
CA LEU A 48 -13.11 23.15 8.07
C LEU A 48 -11.81 23.89 7.73
N ARG A 49 -11.88 25.22 7.51
CA ARG A 49 -10.69 26.06 7.25
C ARG A 49 -9.66 25.97 8.37
N ALA A 50 -10.10 26.02 9.62
CA ALA A 50 -9.20 25.92 10.78
C ALA A 50 -8.58 24.52 10.96
N VAL A 51 -9.27 23.45 10.56
CA VAL A 51 -8.73 22.08 10.54
C VAL A 51 -7.69 21.94 9.44
N VAL A 52 -8.01 22.34 8.21
CA VAL A 52 -7.06 22.30 7.09
C VAL A 52 -5.82 23.13 7.40
N ALA A 53 -5.98 24.33 7.98
CA ALA A 53 -4.85 25.15 8.44
C ALA A 53 -3.98 24.46 9.50
N LEU A 54 -4.59 23.71 10.43
CA LEU A 54 -3.87 23.01 11.48
C LEU A 54 -3.04 21.86 10.90
N LEU A 55 -3.62 21.15 9.95
CA LEU A 55 -2.96 20.05 9.24
C LEU A 55 -1.82 20.62 8.39
N ASP A 56 -2.05 21.68 7.62
CA ASP A 56 -1.06 22.29 6.70
C ASP A 56 0.15 22.83 7.47
N THR A 57 -0.10 23.45 8.62
CA THR A 57 0.99 23.93 9.49
C THR A 57 1.77 22.82 10.19
N SER A 58 1.19 21.64 10.34
CA SER A 58 1.82 20.51 11.03
C SER A 58 2.44 19.49 10.08
N LEU A 59 1.94 19.39 8.85
CA LEU A 59 2.32 18.45 7.80
C LEU A 59 2.55 19.21 6.48
N PRO A 60 3.55 20.11 6.43
CA PRO A 60 3.68 21.06 5.33
C PRO A 60 3.96 20.42 3.96
N ASP A 61 4.42 19.17 3.92
CA ASP A 61 4.84 18.50 2.68
C ASP A 61 3.67 18.04 1.80
N ILE A 62 2.45 17.94 2.37
CA ILE A 62 1.25 17.48 1.65
C ILE A 62 0.60 18.62 0.86
N GLY A 63 0.54 19.81 1.45
CA GLY A 63 -0.10 20.98 0.85
C GLY A 63 -1.61 21.07 1.13
N PRO A 64 -2.17 22.30 1.11
CA PRO A 64 -3.48 22.57 1.69
C PRO A 64 -4.64 22.08 0.83
N ARG A 65 -4.45 21.96 -0.49
CA ARG A 65 -5.45 21.41 -1.41
C ARG A 65 -5.67 19.92 -1.16
N ASP A 66 -4.59 19.15 -1.15
CA ASP A 66 -4.64 17.70 -0.92
C ASP A 66 -5.17 17.38 0.47
N MET A 67 -4.87 18.22 1.47
CA MET A 67 -5.49 18.12 2.79
C MET A 67 -6.98 18.40 2.78
N HIS A 68 -7.43 19.44 2.09
CA HIS A 68 -8.85 19.73 1.94
C HIS A 68 -9.59 18.58 1.27
N GLU A 69 -9.03 18.05 0.17
CA GLU A 69 -9.56 16.90 -0.55
C GLU A 69 -9.65 15.67 0.37
N THR A 70 -8.62 15.41 1.18
CA THR A 70 -8.62 14.32 2.17
C THR A 70 -9.67 14.52 3.26
N VAL A 71 -9.74 15.69 3.89
CA VAL A 71 -10.69 15.99 4.98
C VAL A 71 -12.14 15.92 4.50
N HIS A 72 -12.39 16.27 3.24
CA HIS A 72 -13.72 16.29 2.62
C HIS A 72 -14.04 15.04 1.77
N TYR A 73 -13.17 14.03 1.76
CA TYR A 73 -13.38 12.83 0.97
C TYR A 73 -14.59 12.02 1.47
N PRO A 74 -15.42 11.44 0.56
CA PRO A 74 -16.58 10.65 0.97
C PRO A 74 -16.17 9.45 1.84
N GLY A 75 -16.73 9.36 3.06
CA GLY A 75 -16.40 8.28 4.00
C GLY A 75 -15.27 8.62 4.99
N MET A 76 -14.54 9.72 4.78
CA MET A 76 -13.58 10.21 5.77
C MET A 76 -14.29 10.80 7.00
N HIS A 77 -13.80 10.40 8.16
CA HIS A 77 -14.18 10.93 9.46
C HIS A 77 -13.02 11.76 10.01
N THR A 78 -13.33 12.96 10.48
CA THR A 78 -12.36 13.86 11.12
C THR A 78 -12.67 13.98 12.59
N LEU A 79 -11.76 13.51 13.43
CA LEU A 79 -11.77 13.71 14.88
C LEU A 79 -11.10 15.04 15.21
N ILE A 80 -11.86 15.93 15.84
CA ILE A 80 -11.43 17.27 16.24
C ILE A 80 -11.42 17.33 17.77
N LEU A 81 -10.32 17.80 18.36
CA LEU A 81 -10.29 18.15 19.78
C LEU A 81 -10.47 19.66 19.95
N SER A 82 -11.60 20.05 20.54
CA SER A 82 -11.95 21.44 20.79
C SER A 82 -11.95 21.76 22.29
N ARG A 83 -11.38 22.90 22.67
CA ARG A 83 -11.51 23.46 24.03
C ARG A 83 -12.87 24.13 24.22
N ASP A 84 -13.25 24.31 25.47
CA ASP A 84 -14.35 25.21 25.81
C ASP A 84 -13.93 26.68 25.67
N HIS A 85 -14.90 27.53 25.34
CA HIS A 85 -14.69 28.97 25.14
C HIS A 85 -14.27 29.67 26.43
N ALA A 86 -14.88 29.28 27.56
CA ALA A 86 -14.55 29.83 28.88
C ALA A 86 -13.11 29.53 29.29
N ASP A 87 -12.67 28.28 29.13
CA ASP A 87 -11.30 27.84 29.47
C ASP A 87 -10.23 28.61 28.67
N VAL A 88 -10.52 28.93 27.41
CA VAL A 88 -9.61 29.70 26.55
C VAL A 88 -9.51 31.15 27.02
N LEU A 89 -10.64 31.75 27.42
CA LEU A 89 -10.65 33.10 28.00
C LEU A 89 -9.86 33.17 29.31
N GLU A 90 -9.97 32.15 30.16
CA GLU A 90 -9.20 32.08 31.40
C GLU A 90 -7.70 31.94 31.14
N ASP A 91 -7.28 31.06 30.21
CA ASP A 91 -5.87 30.92 29.80
C ASP A 91 -5.31 32.25 29.28
N TYR A 92 -6.10 33.00 28.50
CA TYR A 92 -5.68 34.32 28.04
C TYR A 92 -5.56 35.36 29.15
N ARG A 93 -6.40 35.32 30.18
CA ARG A 93 -6.29 36.19 31.36
C ARG A 93 -5.10 35.82 32.24
N GLY A 94 -4.81 34.53 32.42
CA GLY A 94 -3.70 34.04 33.24
C GLY A 94 -2.31 34.34 32.66
N ARG A 95 -2.18 34.43 31.33
CA ARG A 95 -0.91 34.71 30.64
C ARG A 95 -0.37 36.14 30.81
N ALA A 96 -1.15 37.08 31.34
CA ALA A 96 -0.64 38.44 31.62
C ALA A 96 0.48 38.46 32.68
N SER A 97 0.68 37.37 33.45
CA SER A 97 1.66 37.28 34.54
C SER A 97 2.91 36.46 34.22
N GLN A 98 2.94 35.69 33.11
CA GLN A 98 4.11 34.87 32.75
C GLN A 98 4.86 35.47 31.56
N LYS A 99 5.99 36.13 31.88
CA LYS A 99 7.02 36.54 30.91
C LYS A 99 7.69 35.26 30.38
N VAL A 100 7.16 34.65 29.32
CA VAL A 100 7.70 33.41 28.75
C VAL A 100 8.97 33.73 27.96
N ALA A 101 10.03 33.00 28.32
CA ALA A 101 11.31 32.97 27.64
C ALA A 101 11.15 32.58 26.16
N SER A 102 11.83 33.35 25.32
CA SER A 102 12.00 33.18 23.88
C SER A 102 12.23 31.72 23.46
N LEU A 103 11.36 31.20 22.58
CA LEU A 103 11.66 30.07 21.71
C LEU A 103 11.98 30.62 20.32
N ARG A 104 13.18 30.30 19.81
CA ARG A 104 13.69 30.76 18.52
C ARG A 104 12.89 30.13 17.36
N PRO A 105 12.60 30.89 16.28
CA PRO A 105 12.06 30.32 15.06
C PRO A 105 13.16 29.60 14.30
N VAL A 106 12.92 28.35 13.91
CA VAL A 106 13.69 27.66 12.87
C VAL A 106 12.91 27.86 11.58
N PHE A 107 13.50 28.61 10.65
CA PHE A 107 12.99 28.78 9.30
C PHE A 107 13.25 27.49 8.50
N SER A 108 12.20 26.83 8.03
CA SER A 108 12.27 25.88 6.92
C SER A 108 12.13 26.66 5.61
N LYS A 109 13.05 26.40 4.67
CA LYS A 109 12.99 26.95 3.31
C LYS A 109 11.92 26.21 2.52
N THR A 110 11.05 26.93 1.82
CA THR A 110 10.14 26.38 0.81
C THR A 110 10.43 26.99 -0.56
N ASP A 111 10.55 26.10 -1.55
CA ASP A 111 10.65 26.42 -2.97
C ASP A 111 9.32 26.95 -3.51
N LYS A 112 9.43 27.80 -4.52
CA LYS A 112 8.35 28.63 -5.08
C LYS A 112 7.48 27.86 -6.07
N ALA A 113 6.18 27.79 -5.81
CA ALA A 113 5.10 27.85 -6.83
C ALA A 113 3.67 27.94 -6.24
N ASP A 114 3.44 27.63 -4.96
CA ASP A 114 2.09 27.52 -4.36
C ASP A 114 1.93 28.37 -3.07
N GLY A 115 2.58 29.54 -3.04
CA GLY A 115 2.96 30.23 -1.80
C GLY A 115 1.85 31.01 -1.08
N THR A 116 0.82 31.48 -1.78
CA THR A 116 -0.12 32.46 -1.21
C THR A 116 -1.09 31.83 -0.21
N GLN A 117 -1.73 30.70 -0.55
CA GLN A 117 -2.66 30.02 0.35
C GLN A 117 -1.94 29.38 1.54
N ARG A 118 -0.78 28.77 1.32
CA ARG A 118 0.08 28.26 2.40
C ARG A 118 0.48 29.37 3.37
N HIS A 119 0.84 30.54 2.86
CA HIS A 119 1.18 31.68 3.72
C HIS A 119 -0.03 32.14 4.57
N MET A 120 -1.20 32.26 3.94
CA MET A 120 -2.45 32.62 4.64
C MET A 120 -2.83 31.61 5.74
N LEU A 121 -2.75 30.31 5.45
CA LEU A 121 -3.09 29.26 6.42
C LEU A 121 -2.04 29.16 7.55
N ALA A 122 -0.77 29.35 7.23
CA ALA A 122 0.31 29.36 8.20
C ALA A 122 0.15 30.49 9.23
N GLU A 123 -0.41 31.62 8.81
CA GLU A 123 -0.67 32.77 9.68
C GLU A 123 -1.63 32.43 10.84
N LEU A 124 -2.55 31.47 10.67
CA LEU A 124 -3.53 31.10 11.69
C LEU A 124 -2.87 30.54 12.96
N TYR A 125 -1.91 29.63 12.79
CA TYR A 125 -1.21 28.95 13.88
C TYR A 125 0.25 29.38 14.07
N SER A 126 0.70 30.44 13.40
CA SER A 126 1.94 31.13 13.74
C SER A 126 1.83 31.70 15.16
N ASP A 127 2.49 31.02 16.10
CA ASP A 127 2.52 31.38 17.53
C ASP A 127 3.51 32.56 17.80
N SER A 128 4.09 33.19 16.76
CA SER A 128 4.83 34.46 16.84
C SER A 128 3.92 35.64 16.45
N GLU A 129 3.73 36.61 17.36
CA GLU A 129 2.92 37.82 17.17
C GLU A 129 3.63 38.89 16.29
N GLU A 130 4.38 38.48 15.27
CA GLU A 130 5.04 39.41 14.33
C GLU A 130 4.38 39.36 12.95
N SER A 131 3.98 40.55 12.50
CA SER A 131 3.24 40.86 11.29
C SER A 131 4.05 40.59 10.02
N PRO A 132 3.54 39.82 9.05
CA PRO A 132 4.07 39.82 7.68
C PRO A 132 3.30 40.80 6.78
N GLU A 133 4.01 41.34 5.78
CA GLU A 133 3.53 42.32 4.80
C GLU A 133 2.71 41.63 3.68
N GLU A 134 1.72 42.36 3.17
CA GLU A 134 0.70 41.89 2.21
C GLU A 134 1.24 41.80 0.77
N SER A 135 0.88 40.74 0.05
CA SER A 135 1.08 40.63 -1.41
C SER A 135 -0.14 39.96 -2.03
N SER A 136 -0.89 40.73 -2.82
CA SER A 136 -2.15 40.32 -3.45
C SER A 136 -1.98 40.13 -4.94
N GLU A 137 -2.37 38.96 -5.48
CA GLU A 137 -2.69 38.79 -6.90
C GLU A 137 -3.95 37.91 -7.07
N GLU A 138 -4.82 38.34 -7.99
CA GLU A 138 -6.13 37.77 -8.32
C GLU A 138 -6.04 36.48 -9.15
N ILE A 139 -6.96 35.54 -8.90
CA ILE A 139 -7.17 34.36 -9.75
C ILE A 139 -8.65 34.27 -10.16
N ILE A 140 -8.87 34.05 -11.46
CA ILE A 140 -10.17 33.98 -12.14
C ILE A 140 -10.74 32.55 -12.00
N ALA A 141 -12.03 32.45 -11.66
CA ALA A 141 -12.75 31.19 -11.51
C ALA A 141 -13.54 30.83 -12.78
N GLU A 142 -13.44 29.58 -13.22
CA GLU A 142 -14.41 28.94 -14.12
C GLU A 142 -15.22 27.89 -13.35
N GLN A 143 -16.54 27.98 -13.52
CA GLN A 143 -17.53 27.18 -12.80
C GLN A 143 -17.66 25.78 -13.39
N THR A 144 -17.81 24.75 -12.54
CA THR A 144 -18.97 23.82 -12.60
C THR A 144 -18.98 22.80 -11.45
N SER A 145 -20.21 22.48 -11.01
CA SER A 145 -20.65 21.28 -10.28
C SER A 145 -20.61 21.26 -8.74
N SER A 146 -21.68 20.70 -8.19
CA SER A 146 -22.23 20.80 -6.84
C SER A 146 -21.53 19.94 -5.78
N SER A 147 -20.21 20.08 -5.63
CA SER A 147 -19.45 19.59 -4.47
C SER A 147 -18.91 20.80 -3.70
N TRP A 148 -18.62 20.67 -2.39
CA TRP A 148 -17.90 21.72 -1.66
C TRP A 148 -16.45 21.73 -2.14
N SER A 149 -16.24 22.37 -3.29
CA SER A 149 -14.99 22.32 -4.03
C SER A 149 -13.94 23.22 -3.40
N TRP A 150 -12.69 23.03 -3.82
CA TRP A 150 -11.55 23.84 -3.39
C TRP A 150 -11.77 25.35 -3.62
N GLU A 151 -12.49 25.71 -4.68
CA GLU A 151 -12.83 27.10 -4.99
C GLU A 151 -13.74 27.70 -3.91
N ARG A 152 -14.79 27.00 -3.49
CA ARG A 152 -15.67 27.44 -2.39
C ARG A 152 -14.95 27.52 -1.05
N PHE A 153 -13.99 26.62 -0.83
CA PHE A 153 -13.12 26.70 0.34
C PHE A 153 -12.34 28.03 0.33
N CYS A 154 -11.78 28.41 -0.82
CA CYS A 154 -10.98 29.62 -1.02
C CYS A 154 -11.78 30.93 -0.98
N GLU A 155 -13.03 30.95 -1.48
CA GLU A 155 -13.88 32.17 -1.58
C GLU A 155 -13.99 32.96 -0.26
N GLY A 156 -14.00 32.28 0.89
CA GLY A 156 -14.08 32.89 2.23
C GLY A 156 -12.77 32.84 3.04
N LEU A 157 -11.66 32.42 2.43
CA LEU A 157 -10.41 32.18 3.15
C LEU A 157 -9.77 33.49 3.63
N GLN A 158 -9.73 34.51 2.78
CA GLN A 158 -9.15 35.81 3.12
C GLN A 158 -9.92 36.47 4.27
N GLU A 159 -11.25 36.55 4.17
CA GLU A 159 -12.10 37.09 5.24
C GLU A 159 -11.90 36.36 6.58
N PHE A 160 -11.73 35.03 6.51
CA PHE A 160 -11.46 34.22 7.68
C PHE A 160 -10.11 34.55 8.33
N VAL A 161 -9.05 34.68 7.52
CA VAL A 161 -7.70 35.03 7.99
C VAL A 161 -7.66 36.45 8.55
N ASP A 162 -8.29 37.41 7.88
CA ASP A 162 -8.44 38.80 8.35
C ASP A 162 -9.15 38.85 9.70
N GLY A 163 -10.26 38.11 9.83
CA GLY A 163 -10.97 38.00 11.11
C GLY A 163 -10.11 37.40 12.23
N VAL A 164 -9.18 36.49 11.91
CA VAL A 164 -8.24 35.91 12.87
C VAL A 164 -7.16 36.92 13.25
N ARG A 165 -6.63 37.66 12.27
CA ARG A 165 -5.66 38.75 12.45
C ARG A 165 -6.23 39.84 13.36
N ASP A 166 -7.47 40.28 13.13
CA ASP A 166 -8.19 41.22 13.99
C ASP A 166 -8.35 40.68 15.43
N ARG A 167 -8.62 39.38 15.59
CA ARG A 167 -8.72 38.75 16.91
C ARG A 167 -7.35 38.67 17.60
N LYS A 168 -6.28 38.41 16.86
CA LYS A 168 -4.90 38.44 17.39
C LYS A 168 -4.52 39.84 17.84
N GLU A 169 -4.78 40.87 17.03
CA GLU A 169 -4.49 42.25 17.38
C GLU A 169 -5.30 42.72 18.61
N ARG A 170 -6.61 42.43 18.65
CA ARG A 170 -7.44 42.71 19.82
C ARG A 170 -6.89 42.06 21.09
N ARG A 171 -6.42 40.81 21.01
CA ARG A 171 -5.75 40.14 22.13
C ARG A 171 -4.47 40.88 22.52
N ALA A 172 -3.61 41.25 21.58
CA ALA A 172 -2.35 41.93 21.85
C ALA A 172 -2.54 43.30 22.54
N VAL A 173 -3.51 44.09 22.08
CA VAL A 173 -3.85 45.41 22.65
C VAL A 173 -4.45 45.25 24.06
N GLN A 174 -5.46 44.39 24.21
CA GLN A 174 -6.23 44.28 25.45
C GLN A 174 -5.58 43.39 26.51
N ARG A 175 -4.51 42.66 26.17
CA ARG A 175 -3.65 41.98 27.14
C ARG A 175 -3.01 42.99 28.11
N LYS A 176 -2.79 44.24 27.67
CA LYS A 176 -2.27 45.32 28.52
C LYS A 176 -3.30 45.81 29.55
N ASP A 177 -4.59 45.69 29.25
CA ASP A 177 -5.71 46.15 30.09
C ASP A 177 -6.36 45.03 30.92
N GLY A 178 -5.90 43.78 30.77
CA GLY A 178 -6.36 42.62 31.54
C GLY A 178 -7.79 42.13 31.22
N LYS A 179 -8.47 42.74 30.24
CA LYS A 179 -9.87 42.43 29.89
C LYS A 179 -9.97 41.99 28.43
N ILE A 180 -9.73 40.70 28.19
CA ILE A 180 -9.91 40.10 26.86
C ILE A 180 -11.40 39.73 26.68
N PRO A 181 -12.09 40.27 25.65
CA PRO A 181 -13.50 40.04 25.41
C PRO A 181 -13.75 38.67 24.78
N PRO A 182 -14.96 38.09 24.96
CA PRO A 182 -15.34 36.83 24.34
C PRO A 182 -15.18 36.80 22.81
N SER A 183 -15.37 37.94 22.15
CA SER A 183 -15.23 38.09 20.69
C SER A 183 -13.79 37.98 20.17
N ALA A 184 -12.80 37.96 21.06
CA ALA A 184 -11.39 37.78 20.73
C ALA A 184 -10.97 36.29 20.63
N VAL A 185 -11.86 35.38 21.00
CA VAL A 185 -11.67 33.92 20.88
C VAL A 185 -12.38 33.44 19.62
N GLY A 186 -11.60 33.02 18.63
CA GLY A 186 -12.12 32.35 17.44
C GLY A 186 -11.79 30.86 17.41
N VAL A 187 -12.22 30.20 16.34
CA VAL A 187 -12.01 28.76 16.09
C VAL A 187 -10.54 28.35 16.17
N GLU A 188 -9.62 29.23 15.75
CA GLU A 188 -8.17 29.02 15.79
C GLU A 188 -7.62 28.91 17.22
N SER A 189 -8.40 29.34 18.22
CA SER A 189 -8.05 29.23 19.63
C SER A 189 -8.68 28.01 20.30
N LEU A 190 -9.76 27.48 19.71
CA LEU A 190 -10.54 26.37 20.26
C LEU A 190 -9.98 25.02 19.79
N ILE A 191 -9.61 24.90 18.51
CA ILE A 191 -9.10 23.64 17.95
C ILE A 191 -7.65 23.41 18.41
N VAL A 192 -7.40 22.21 18.94
CA VAL A 192 -6.11 21.79 19.51
C VAL A 192 -5.43 20.73 18.68
N ALA A 193 -6.21 19.79 18.16
CA ALA A 193 -5.72 18.68 17.35
C ALA A 193 -6.81 18.22 16.38
N ALA A 194 -6.39 17.62 15.28
CA ALA A 194 -7.25 17.00 14.30
C ALA A 194 -6.64 15.67 13.82
N ALA A 195 -7.49 14.69 13.55
CA ALA A 195 -7.10 13.42 12.94
C ALA A 195 -8.15 12.96 11.93
N CYS A 196 -7.72 12.50 10.76
CA CYS A 196 -8.60 12.06 9.68
C CYS A 196 -8.41 10.57 9.47
N TYR A 197 -9.51 9.82 9.55
CA TYR A 197 -9.51 8.37 9.38
C TYR A 197 -10.69 7.91 8.53
N GLU A 198 -10.56 6.73 7.92
CA GLU A 198 -11.61 6.08 7.14
C GLU A 198 -11.62 4.59 7.42
N LEU A 199 -12.82 3.99 7.36
CA LEU A 199 -12.99 2.55 7.44
C LEU A 199 -13.12 2.00 6.01
N LYS A 200 -12.13 1.22 5.57
CA LYS A 200 -12.09 0.57 4.25
C LYS A 200 -12.29 -0.94 4.41
N ILE A 201 -12.91 -1.56 3.41
CA ILE A 201 -13.00 -3.01 3.30
C ILE A 201 -12.06 -3.43 2.19
N LEU A 202 -11.09 -4.27 2.52
CA LEU A 202 -10.09 -4.73 1.55
C LEU A 202 -10.66 -5.77 0.59
N SER A 203 -9.91 -6.03 -0.48
CA SER A 203 -10.22 -7.12 -1.41
C SER A 203 -10.22 -8.51 -0.74
N THR A 204 -9.46 -8.66 0.35
CA THR A 204 -9.45 -9.87 1.19
C THR A 204 -10.71 -10.04 2.04
N GLY A 205 -11.51 -8.98 2.20
CA GLY A 205 -12.67 -8.93 3.08
C GLY A 205 -12.38 -8.35 4.47
N ASP A 206 -11.12 -8.04 4.79
CA ASP A 206 -10.74 -7.47 6.08
C ASP A 206 -11.20 -6.01 6.20
N MET A 207 -11.69 -5.61 7.37
CA MET A 207 -12.03 -4.22 7.68
C MET A 207 -10.82 -3.49 8.23
N VAL A 208 -10.31 -2.51 7.49
CA VAL A 208 -9.17 -1.71 7.90
C VAL A 208 -9.58 -0.29 8.23
N LEU A 209 -9.19 0.16 9.42
CA LEU A 209 -9.25 1.55 9.81
C LEU A 209 -7.96 2.24 9.35
N GLN A 210 -8.04 3.07 8.33
CA GLN A 210 -6.90 3.84 7.82
C GLN A 210 -6.86 5.21 8.49
N LEU A 211 -5.76 5.54 9.17
CA LEU A 211 -5.43 6.88 9.65
C LEU A 211 -4.62 7.59 8.55
N SER A 212 -5.21 8.60 7.91
CA SER A 212 -4.59 9.34 6.81
C SER A 212 -3.82 10.56 7.31
N LEU A 213 -4.38 11.33 8.24
CA LEU A 213 -3.74 12.54 8.76
C LEU A 213 -3.87 12.62 10.28
N LEU A 214 -2.83 13.10 10.96
CA LEU A 214 -2.83 13.36 12.40
C LEU A 214 -1.97 14.60 12.70
N ALA A 215 -2.58 15.61 13.31
CA ALA A 215 -1.87 16.81 13.73
C ALA A 215 -2.29 17.27 15.13
N VAL A 216 -1.28 17.62 15.94
CA VAL A 216 -1.46 18.31 17.21
C VAL A 216 -0.75 19.65 17.12
N ARG A 217 -1.46 20.73 17.45
CA ARG A 217 -0.92 22.09 17.42
C ARG A 217 0.32 22.17 18.30
N LYS A 218 1.37 22.84 17.79
CA LYS A 218 2.71 22.90 18.38
C LYS A 218 2.73 23.19 19.88
N ARG A 219 1.98 24.21 20.32
CA ARG A 219 1.88 24.62 21.74
C ARG A 219 1.27 23.57 22.69
N TYR A 220 0.58 22.56 22.17
CA TYR A 220 -0.07 21.51 22.96
C TYR A 220 0.56 20.13 22.73
N ARG A 221 1.67 20.06 21.97
CA ARG A 221 2.47 18.83 21.84
C ARG A 221 3.02 18.43 23.22
N HIS A 222 3.27 17.13 23.40
CA HIS A 222 3.73 16.52 24.66
C HIS A 222 2.75 16.59 25.86
N LEU A 223 1.51 17.06 25.66
CA LEU A 223 0.45 17.01 26.69
C LEU A 223 -0.35 15.69 26.69
N GLY A 224 0.07 14.71 25.88
CA GLY A 224 -0.62 13.41 25.75
C GLY A 224 -1.80 13.43 24.78
N ILE A 225 -1.99 14.51 24.02
CA ILE A 225 -3.13 14.68 23.10
C ILE A 225 -3.09 13.68 21.94
N GLY A 226 -1.92 13.54 21.29
CA GLY A 226 -1.75 12.54 20.23
C GLY A 226 -1.99 11.13 20.74
N SER A 227 -1.48 10.80 21.93
CA SER A 227 -1.72 9.51 22.57
C SER A 227 -3.20 9.26 22.84
N TYR A 228 -3.92 10.25 23.34
CA TYR A 228 -5.36 10.14 23.55
C TYR A 228 -6.13 9.90 22.25
N ILE A 229 -5.76 10.58 21.15
CA ILE A 229 -6.36 10.31 19.83
C ILE A 229 -6.10 8.86 19.41
N MET A 230 -4.88 8.35 19.57
CA MET A 230 -4.56 6.96 19.25
C MET A 230 -5.41 5.98 20.08
N GLU A 231 -5.60 6.23 21.37
CA GLU A 231 -6.47 5.40 22.22
C GLU A 231 -7.95 5.47 21.80
N LEU A 232 -8.44 6.63 21.35
CA LEU A 232 -9.78 6.74 20.77
C LEU A 232 -9.91 5.93 19.47
N LEU A 233 -8.91 6.00 18.59
CA LEU A 233 -8.89 5.21 17.35
C LEU A 233 -8.80 3.71 17.62
N LYS A 234 -8.14 3.31 18.70
CA LYS A 234 -8.11 1.91 19.15
C LYS A 234 -9.46 1.42 19.67
N THR A 235 -10.30 2.33 20.17
CA THR A 235 -11.58 1.99 20.79
C THR A 235 -12.65 1.73 19.73
N GLN A 236 -12.87 0.46 19.38
CA GLN A 236 -13.85 0.04 18.35
C GLN A 236 -15.29 0.53 18.61
N SER A 237 -15.69 0.73 19.88
CA SER A 237 -17.00 1.32 20.21
C SER A 237 -17.15 2.77 19.72
N VAL A 238 -16.04 3.48 19.50
CA VAL A 238 -16.02 4.87 19.04
C VAL A 238 -15.93 4.93 17.52
N VAL A 239 -14.96 4.24 16.92
CA VAL A 239 -14.67 4.35 15.48
C VAL A 239 -15.42 3.35 14.61
N GLY A 240 -16.02 2.32 15.21
CA GLY A 240 -16.59 1.17 14.51
C GLY A 240 -15.70 -0.07 14.64
N THR A 241 -16.27 -1.23 14.31
CA THR A 241 -15.54 -2.50 14.30
C THR A 241 -14.54 -2.52 13.14
N TYR A 242 -13.30 -2.88 13.42
CA TYR A 242 -12.23 -3.03 12.42
C TYR A 242 -11.29 -4.16 12.85
N ASP A 243 -10.66 -4.80 11.87
CA ASP A 243 -9.72 -5.91 12.07
C ASP A 243 -8.28 -5.41 12.19
N THR A 244 -7.94 -4.29 11.57
CA THR A 244 -6.60 -3.67 11.69
C THR A 244 -6.68 -2.14 11.59
N LEU A 245 -5.87 -1.44 12.38
CA LEU A 245 -5.61 -0.01 12.22
C LEU A 245 -4.32 0.17 11.44
N VAL A 246 -4.35 0.94 10.35
CA VAL A 246 -3.21 1.18 9.46
C VAL A 246 -2.92 2.67 9.41
N ALA A 247 -1.65 3.06 9.42
CA ALA A 247 -1.21 4.43 9.27
C ALA A 247 0.01 4.52 8.36
N HIS A 248 0.04 5.54 7.51
CA HIS A 248 1.28 5.97 6.84
C HIS A 248 1.97 6.98 7.72
N THR A 249 3.25 6.74 8.01
CA THR A 249 3.99 7.51 9.01
C THR A 249 5.27 8.07 8.40
N ASP A 250 5.57 9.33 8.70
CA ASP A 250 6.87 9.90 8.37
C ASP A 250 7.96 9.26 9.22
N THR A 251 9.19 9.25 8.73
CA THR A 251 10.36 8.70 9.44
C THR A 251 10.52 9.26 10.86
N ASP A 252 10.18 10.53 11.08
CA ASP A 252 10.25 11.19 12.40
C ASP A 252 9.14 10.77 13.38
N ALA A 253 8.03 10.21 12.87
CA ALA A 253 6.86 9.83 13.66
C ALA A 253 6.82 8.33 14.00
N VAL A 254 7.70 7.51 13.43
CA VAL A 254 7.72 6.05 13.62
C VAL A 254 7.74 5.66 15.10
N ASP A 255 8.61 6.28 15.91
CA ASP A 255 8.73 5.98 17.34
C ASP A 255 7.43 6.28 18.10
N PHE A 256 6.73 7.36 17.72
CA PHE A 256 5.43 7.67 18.31
C PHE A 256 4.43 6.55 18.03
N PHE A 257 4.33 6.07 16.80
CA PHE A 257 3.40 4.98 16.46
C PHE A 257 3.80 3.64 17.07
N LYS A 258 5.10 3.33 17.15
CA LYS A 258 5.62 2.15 17.87
C LYS A 258 5.25 2.17 19.35
N CYS A 259 5.37 3.32 20.01
CA CYS A 259 4.93 3.48 21.41
C CYS A 259 3.42 3.21 21.60
N HIS A 260 2.61 3.32 20.54
CA HIS A 260 1.20 2.98 20.57
C HIS A 260 0.90 1.58 20.02
N GLY A 261 1.92 0.74 19.84
CA GLY A 261 1.77 -0.67 19.46
C GLY A 261 1.59 -0.92 17.96
N LEU A 262 1.83 0.08 17.11
CA LEU A 262 1.90 -0.16 15.67
C LEU A 262 3.25 -0.80 15.31
N SER A 263 3.22 -1.73 14.37
CA SER A 263 4.38 -2.46 13.84
C SER A 263 4.73 -1.97 12.44
N ASP A 264 6.02 -1.74 12.20
CA ASP A 264 6.62 -1.47 10.90
C ASP A 264 7.12 -2.74 10.19
N ASP A 265 6.72 -3.93 10.65
CA ASP A 265 7.11 -5.21 10.03
C ASP A 265 6.68 -5.27 8.55
N PRO A 266 7.63 -5.34 7.60
CA PRO A 266 7.32 -5.33 6.17
C PRO A 266 6.48 -6.53 5.72
N LEU A 267 6.65 -7.71 6.33
CA LEU A 267 5.91 -8.91 5.95
C LEU A 267 4.46 -8.82 6.41
N LEU A 268 4.23 -8.31 7.62
CA LEU A 268 2.88 -8.05 8.12
C LEU A 268 2.19 -6.97 7.28
N ASN A 269 2.90 -5.89 6.97
CA ASN A 269 2.33 -4.74 6.28
C ASN A 269 2.13 -4.96 4.76
N ASP A 270 2.77 -5.96 4.15
CA ASP A 270 2.57 -6.31 2.74
C ASP A 270 1.12 -6.73 2.44
N GLN A 271 0.39 -7.26 3.43
CA GLN A 271 -1.04 -7.58 3.28
C GLN A 271 -1.92 -6.34 3.04
N PHE A 272 -1.42 -5.16 3.43
CA PHE A 272 -2.10 -3.87 3.27
C PHE A 272 -1.55 -3.06 2.09
N LYS A 273 -0.83 -3.70 1.16
CA LYS A 273 -0.19 -3.03 0.02
C LYS A 273 -1.18 -2.32 -0.90
N GLU A 274 -2.44 -2.76 -0.94
CA GLU A 274 -3.51 -2.05 -1.67
C GLU A 274 -3.82 -0.66 -1.09
N LEU A 275 -3.51 -0.43 0.19
CA LEU A 275 -3.63 0.87 0.86
C LEU A 275 -2.35 1.72 0.71
N LYS A 276 -1.38 1.25 -0.06
CA LYS A 276 -0.15 2.00 -0.33
C LYS A 276 -0.48 3.17 -1.26
N GLU A 277 -0.91 4.27 -0.66
CA GLU A 277 -1.07 5.56 -1.31
C GLU A 277 0.29 6.10 -1.78
N ASP A 278 0.28 7.05 -2.72
CA ASP A 278 1.47 7.67 -3.33
C ASP A 278 2.24 8.61 -2.37
N TRP A 279 2.22 8.30 -1.06
CA TRP A 279 3.03 9.00 -0.07
C TRP A 279 4.50 8.72 -0.31
N THR A 280 5.25 9.77 -0.59
CA THR A 280 6.70 9.68 -0.70
C THR A 280 7.34 9.67 0.68
N ASN A 281 8.34 8.81 0.88
CA ASN A 281 9.10 8.68 2.14
C ASN A 281 8.27 8.29 3.38
N SER A 282 7.08 7.70 3.21
CA SER A 282 6.30 7.16 4.32
C SER A 282 6.61 5.69 4.59
N ILE A 283 6.42 5.29 5.84
CA ILE A 283 6.48 3.92 6.32
C ILE A 283 5.07 3.50 6.73
N LEU A 284 4.58 2.44 6.09
CA LEU A 284 3.31 1.81 6.43
C LEU A 284 3.46 1.07 7.75
N MET A 285 2.59 1.35 8.70
CA MET A 285 2.56 0.70 10.00
C MET A 285 1.15 0.19 10.31
N SER A 286 1.05 -0.96 10.99
CA SER A 286 -0.23 -1.57 11.36
C SER A 286 -0.32 -1.90 12.84
N TYR A 287 -1.51 -1.76 13.41
CA TYR A 287 -1.88 -2.18 14.75
C TYR A 287 -3.00 -3.22 14.66
N LEU A 288 -2.73 -4.39 15.24
CA LEU A 288 -3.70 -5.47 15.36
C LEU A 288 -4.39 -5.35 16.72
N PRO A 289 -5.71 -5.06 16.77
CA PRO A 289 -6.46 -5.05 18.01
C PRO A 289 -6.47 -6.46 18.64
N PRO A 290 -6.55 -6.55 19.98
CA PRO A 290 -6.62 -7.84 20.66
C PRO A 290 -7.92 -8.57 20.31
N PHE A 291 -7.87 -9.91 20.21
CA PHE A 291 -9.03 -10.75 19.92
C PHE A 291 -10.19 -10.62 20.92
N THR A 292 -9.91 -10.15 22.14
CA THR A 292 -10.91 -9.95 23.20
C THR A 292 -11.05 -8.47 23.50
N THR A 293 -12.11 -7.87 22.98
CA THR A 293 -12.56 -6.51 23.31
C THR A 293 -13.55 -6.49 24.48
N ASP A 294 -14.18 -7.64 24.81
CA ASP A 294 -15.11 -7.77 25.94
C ASP A 294 -14.41 -8.08 27.26
N LEU A 295 -14.53 -7.15 28.22
CA LEU A 295 -14.00 -7.24 29.57
C LEU A 295 -14.63 -8.39 30.39
N GLU A 296 -15.86 -8.81 30.06
CA GLU A 296 -16.58 -9.89 30.78
C GLU A 296 -15.96 -11.28 30.59
N MET A 297 -15.18 -11.47 29.52
CA MET A 297 -14.47 -12.73 29.22
C MET A 297 -13.09 -12.82 29.87
N ARG A 298 -12.60 -11.77 30.53
CA ARG A 298 -11.30 -11.81 31.23
C ARG A 298 -11.44 -12.59 32.54
N ASN A 299 -10.75 -13.71 32.64
CA ASN A 299 -10.59 -14.43 33.90
C ASN A 299 -9.63 -13.64 34.83
N PRO A 300 -10.12 -13.04 35.93
CA PRO A 300 -9.29 -12.22 36.82
C PRO A 300 -8.25 -13.04 37.60
N ALA A 301 -8.40 -14.36 37.66
CA ALA A 301 -7.44 -15.27 38.31
C ALA A 301 -6.33 -15.76 37.35
N PHE A 302 -6.39 -15.40 36.06
CA PHE A 302 -5.41 -15.82 35.07
C PHE A 302 -4.19 -14.91 35.12
N SER A 303 -3.16 -15.36 35.85
CA SER A 303 -1.84 -14.70 35.89
C SER A 303 -0.86 -15.50 35.05
N LEU A 304 -0.65 -15.08 33.80
CA LEU A 304 0.45 -15.58 32.97
C LEU A 304 1.61 -14.59 33.03
N SER A 305 2.84 -15.11 33.06
CA SER A 305 4.03 -14.25 32.95
C SER A 305 4.04 -13.64 31.55
N LEU A 306 3.68 -12.36 31.44
CA LEU A 306 3.69 -11.61 30.18
C LEU A 306 5.05 -11.75 29.48
N GLN A 307 6.13 -11.61 30.25
CA GLN A 307 7.50 -11.74 29.75
C GLN A 307 7.77 -13.11 29.12
N LYS A 308 7.23 -14.20 29.68
CA LYS A 308 7.39 -15.53 29.10
C LYS A 308 6.62 -15.65 27.77
N VAL A 309 5.40 -15.12 27.71
CA VAL A 309 4.60 -15.12 26.46
C VAL A 309 5.28 -14.28 25.38
N GLU A 310 5.82 -13.13 25.74
CA GLU A 310 6.57 -12.27 24.84
C GLU A 310 7.79 -13.01 24.28
N MET A 311 8.57 -13.68 25.14
CA MET A 311 9.71 -14.50 24.70
C MET A 311 9.29 -15.67 23.79
N ASP A 312 8.21 -16.38 24.14
CA ASP A 312 7.68 -17.50 23.35
C ASP A 312 7.17 -16.99 21.98
N MET A 313 6.54 -15.80 21.94
CA MET A 313 6.09 -15.15 20.71
C MET A 313 7.27 -14.71 19.84
N ASP A 314 8.30 -14.11 20.42
CA ASP A 314 9.50 -13.70 19.68
C ASP A 314 10.27 -14.90 19.11
N LEU A 315 10.31 -16.01 19.85
CA LEU A 315 10.84 -17.28 19.36
C LEU A 315 10.00 -17.81 18.19
N ALA A 316 8.67 -17.81 18.32
CA ALA A 316 7.77 -18.25 17.25
C ALA A 316 7.91 -17.39 15.99
N LYS A 317 8.00 -16.06 16.13
CA LYS A 317 8.28 -15.14 15.02
C LYS A 317 9.61 -15.47 14.34
N SER A 318 10.66 -15.67 15.12
CA SER A 318 11.99 -16.01 14.59
C SER A 318 11.99 -17.34 13.83
N GLN A 319 11.27 -18.35 14.35
CA GLN A 319 11.10 -19.64 13.68
C GLN A 319 10.30 -19.52 12.38
N ALA A 320 9.23 -18.72 12.38
CA ALA A 320 8.42 -18.47 11.19
C ALA A 320 9.22 -17.77 10.09
N VAL A 321 10.00 -16.73 10.44
CA VAL A 321 10.89 -16.03 9.50
C VAL A 321 11.93 -16.99 8.92
N PHE A 322 12.55 -17.83 9.76
CA PHE A 322 13.52 -18.82 9.29
C PHE A 322 12.86 -19.83 8.32
N ALA A 323 11.68 -20.35 8.65
CA ALA A 323 10.95 -21.28 7.79
C ALA A 323 10.60 -20.64 6.43
N TYR A 324 10.11 -19.40 6.45
CA TYR A 324 9.84 -18.62 5.23
C TYR A 324 11.09 -18.44 4.37
N GLN A 325 12.23 -18.07 4.98
CA GLN A 325 13.50 -17.92 4.26
C GLN A 325 13.94 -19.23 3.59
N GLN A 326 13.83 -20.37 4.29
CA GLN A 326 14.15 -21.69 3.71
C GLN A 326 13.22 -22.01 2.54
N GLN A 327 11.92 -21.73 2.67
CA GLN A 327 10.95 -21.95 1.60
C GLN A 327 11.28 -21.11 0.37
N VAL A 328 11.56 -19.81 0.52
CA VAL A 328 11.94 -18.91 -0.58
C VAL A 328 13.23 -19.37 -1.26
N MET A 329 14.24 -19.80 -0.48
CA MET A 329 15.49 -20.35 -1.03
C MET A 329 15.24 -21.59 -1.88
N CYS A 330 14.44 -22.54 -1.38
CA CYS A 330 14.10 -23.76 -2.12
C CYS A 330 13.35 -23.47 -3.41
N VAL A 331 12.33 -22.61 -3.36
CA VAL A 331 11.55 -22.21 -4.55
C VAL A 331 12.43 -21.52 -5.58
N THR A 332 13.32 -20.63 -5.14
CA THR A 332 14.25 -19.93 -6.05
C THR A 332 15.22 -20.90 -6.73
N ARG A 333 15.78 -21.86 -5.99
CA ARG A 333 16.65 -22.91 -6.56
C ARG A 333 15.90 -23.78 -7.56
N LEU A 334 14.68 -24.24 -7.21
CA LEU A 334 13.84 -25.01 -8.12
C LEU A 334 13.53 -24.24 -9.41
N LEU A 335 13.28 -22.94 -9.32
CA LEU A 335 13.06 -22.10 -10.50
C LEU A 335 14.28 -22.07 -11.41
N GLU A 336 15.49 -21.95 -10.86
CA GLU A 336 16.73 -22.00 -11.65
C GLU A 336 16.98 -23.38 -12.26
N GLU A 337 16.72 -24.47 -11.53
CA GLU A 337 16.79 -25.83 -12.07
C GLU A 337 15.81 -26.01 -13.24
N VAL A 338 14.56 -25.54 -13.12
CA VAL A 338 13.59 -25.57 -14.22
C VAL A 338 14.08 -24.78 -15.44
N LYS A 339 14.73 -23.63 -15.24
CA LYS A 339 15.32 -22.85 -16.34
C LYS A 339 16.46 -23.61 -17.02
N ILE A 340 17.34 -24.26 -16.25
CA ILE A 340 18.45 -25.06 -16.78
C ILE A 340 17.92 -26.26 -17.55
N LEU A 341 16.97 -27.00 -16.97
CA LEU A 341 16.35 -28.16 -17.60
C LEU A 341 15.63 -27.78 -18.89
N ARG A 342 14.92 -26.65 -18.93
CA ARG A 342 14.33 -26.15 -20.19
C ARG A 342 15.39 -25.91 -21.26
N LYS A 343 16.50 -25.25 -20.92
CA LYS A 343 17.60 -25.03 -21.88
C LYS A 343 18.20 -26.35 -22.37
N GLN A 344 18.35 -27.34 -21.49
CA GLN A 344 18.84 -28.67 -21.88
C GLN A 344 17.85 -29.40 -22.80
N LEU A 345 16.55 -29.31 -22.51
CA LEU A 345 15.51 -29.89 -23.35
C LEU A 345 15.51 -29.27 -24.75
N ASP A 346 15.66 -27.95 -24.85
CA ASP A 346 15.75 -27.24 -26.13
C ASP A 346 16.97 -27.72 -26.92
N LEU A 347 18.14 -27.85 -26.29
CA LEU A 347 19.35 -28.39 -26.93
C LEU A 347 19.19 -29.84 -27.40
N GLN A 348 18.53 -30.69 -26.59
CA GLN A 348 18.26 -32.07 -26.98
C GLN A 348 17.28 -32.14 -28.15
N ARG A 349 16.28 -31.25 -28.18
CA ARG A 349 15.33 -31.16 -29.29
C ARG A 349 16.02 -30.76 -30.59
N ASP A 350 16.89 -29.76 -30.55
CA ASP A 350 17.70 -29.35 -31.71
C ASP A 350 18.57 -30.49 -32.24
N GLU A 351 19.16 -31.28 -31.34
CA GLU A 351 19.98 -32.43 -31.71
C GLU A 351 19.15 -33.56 -32.35
N VAL A 352 17.96 -33.83 -31.82
CA VAL A 352 17.01 -34.78 -32.43
C VAL A 352 16.59 -34.33 -33.83
N ASP A 353 16.27 -33.06 -34.00
CA ASP A 353 15.88 -32.49 -35.31
C ASP A 353 17.03 -32.59 -36.33
N ARG A 354 18.26 -32.35 -35.87
CA ARG A 354 19.48 -32.53 -36.68
C ARG A 354 19.69 -34.00 -37.09
N LEU A 355 19.53 -34.94 -36.16
CA LEU A 355 19.67 -36.37 -36.42
C LEU A 355 18.59 -36.88 -37.36
N ASN A 356 17.34 -36.46 -37.17
CA ASN A 356 16.23 -36.77 -38.09
C ASN A 356 16.51 -36.24 -39.50
N SER A 357 17.01 -35.01 -39.62
CA SER A 357 17.38 -34.43 -40.91
C SER A 357 18.46 -35.24 -41.63
N LYS A 358 19.47 -35.74 -40.88
CA LYS A 358 20.51 -36.64 -41.42
C LYS A 358 19.95 -38.00 -41.82
N LEU A 359 19.07 -38.57 -40.99
CA LEU A 359 18.44 -39.86 -41.28
C LEU A 359 17.62 -39.78 -42.58
N GLU A 360 16.84 -38.71 -42.75
CA GLU A 360 16.07 -38.48 -43.98
C GLU A 360 16.97 -38.27 -45.21
N LEU A 361 18.12 -37.59 -45.05
CA LEU A 361 19.10 -37.46 -46.11
C LEU A 361 19.66 -38.83 -46.54
N GLU A 362 20.04 -39.68 -45.58
CA GLU A 362 20.56 -41.01 -45.87
C GLU A 362 19.50 -41.93 -46.48
N LYS A 363 18.23 -41.86 -46.03
CA LYS A 363 17.11 -42.56 -46.68
C LYS A 363 16.99 -42.17 -48.15
N ARG A 364 17.06 -40.87 -48.48
CA ARG A 364 17.02 -40.41 -49.88
C ARG A 364 18.20 -40.92 -50.69
N LYS A 365 19.43 -40.86 -50.15
CA LYS A 365 20.62 -41.39 -50.83
C LYS A 365 20.50 -42.88 -51.10
N ARG A 366 20.03 -43.65 -50.12
CA ARG A 366 19.80 -45.09 -50.27
C ARG A 366 18.76 -45.37 -51.35
N HIS A 367 17.64 -44.65 -51.33
CA HIS A 367 16.60 -44.76 -52.35
C HIS A 367 17.14 -44.43 -53.76
N ASP A 368 17.96 -43.38 -53.90
CA ASP A 368 18.61 -43.03 -55.17
C ASP A 368 19.55 -44.14 -55.67
N ILE A 369 20.33 -44.75 -54.78
CA ILE A 369 21.22 -45.88 -55.12
C ILE A 369 20.39 -47.10 -55.53
N GLU A 370 19.34 -47.43 -54.78
CA GLU A 370 18.43 -48.54 -55.10
C GLU A 370 17.75 -48.31 -56.45
N ASN A 371 17.29 -47.09 -56.75
CA ASN A 371 16.74 -46.73 -58.05
C ASN A 371 17.76 -46.83 -59.18
N ARG A 372 19.00 -46.35 -58.97
CA ARG A 372 20.08 -46.50 -59.97
C ARG A 372 20.43 -47.96 -60.22
N PHE A 373 20.48 -48.77 -59.16
CA PHE A 373 20.72 -50.20 -59.27
C PHE A 373 19.57 -50.90 -60.02
N LEU A 374 18.32 -50.54 -59.73
CA LEU A 374 17.16 -51.06 -60.45
C LEU A 374 17.20 -50.68 -61.93
N MET A 375 17.51 -49.42 -62.25
CA MET A 375 17.68 -48.95 -63.63
C MET A 375 18.81 -49.68 -64.36
N TYR A 376 19.94 -49.92 -63.68
CA TYR A 376 21.03 -50.72 -64.22
C TYR A 376 20.58 -52.16 -64.52
N ARG A 377 19.87 -52.80 -63.59
CA ARG A 377 19.31 -54.14 -63.82
C ARG A 377 18.35 -54.16 -65.01
N LEU A 378 17.44 -53.19 -65.10
CA LEU A 378 16.49 -53.09 -66.20
C LEU A 378 17.22 -52.91 -67.54
N LYS A 379 18.22 -52.03 -67.59
CA LYS A 379 19.05 -51.82 -68.78
C LYS A 379 19.79 -53.10 -69.19
N ASN A 380 20.43 -53.78 -68.24
CA ASN A 380 21.16 -55.02 -68.51
C ASN A 380 20.22 -56.15 -68.98
N THR A 381 19.00 -56.23 -68.43
CA THR A 381 17.98 -57.20 -68.87
C THR A 381 17.51 -56.88 -70.28
N ARG A 382 17.36 -55.59 -70.61
CA ARG A 382 17.00 -55.13 -71.95
C ARG A 382 18.09 -55.42 -72.98
N GLU A 383 19.36 -55.14 -72.65
CA GLU A 383 20.51 -55.48 -73.48
C GLU A 383 20.61 -57.01 -73.71
N LEU A 384 20.31 -57.82 -72.69
CA LEU A 384 20.21 -59.28 -72.83
C LEU A 384 19.09 -59.68 -73.81
N LEU A 385 17.89 -59.10 -73.69
CA LEU A 385 16.78 -59.36 -74.61
C LEU A 385 17.10 -58.90 -76.05
N ASP A 386 17.76 -57.76 -76.22
CA ASP A 386 18.18 -57.25 -77.52
C ASP A 386 19.29 -58.13 -78.14
N SER A 387 20.20 -58.69 -77.33
CA SER A 387 21.20 -59.66 -77.81
C SER A 387 20.57 -60.99 -78.22
N ILE A 388 19.56 -61.48 -77.49
CA ILE A 388 18.79 -62.68 -77.85
C ILE A 388 17.97 -62.46 -79.13
N SER A 389 17.44 -61.25 -79.33
CA SER A 389 16.75 -60.85 -80.58
C SER A 389 17.70 -60.71 -81.77
N SER A 390 19.00 -60.49 -81.55
CA SER A 390 20.02 -60.40 -82.60
C SER A 390 20.66 -61.76 -82.91
N ASP A 391 20.67 -62.70 -81.96
CA ASP A 391 21.17 -64.07 -82.14
C ASP A 391 20.08 -65.06 -82.57
N SER A 392 18.80 -64.67 -82.64
CA SER A 392 17.70 -65.56 -83.06
C SER A 392 17.56 -65.76 -84.58
N ASP A 393 18.50 -65.26 -85.39
CA ASP A 393 18.61 -65.63 -86.81
C ASP A 393 19.65 -66.72 -87.07
N ASP A 394 20.45 -67.13 -86.08
CA ASP A 394 21.43 -68.20 -86.26
C ASP A 394 21.63 -69.06 -85.01
N ARG A 395 21.12 -70.30 -85.11
CA ARG A 395 21.56 -71.56 -84.46
C ARG A 395 20.64 -72.21 -83.44
N GLU A 396 19.82 -73.07 -84.04
CA GLU A 396 19.61 -74.45 -83.62
C GLU A 396 20.88 -75.22 -83.16
N GLN A 397 20.64 -76.17 -82.24
CA GLN A 397 21.41 -77.40 -81.94
C GLN A 397 22.67 -77.27 -81.05
N THR A 398 22.62 -77.75 -79.81
CA THR A 398 22.98 -79.15 -79.45
C THR A 398 22.82 -79.43 -77.94
N GLU A 399 22.63 -80.73 -77.66
CA GLU A 399 22.22 -81.35 -76.40
C GLU A 399 23.34 -81.66 -75.38
N GLN A 400 22.88 -82.00 -74.15
CA GLN A 400 23.37 -83.07 -73.22
C GLN A 400 24.62 -82.83 -72.32
N LYS A 401 24.46 -82.81 -70.98
CA LYS A 401 24.44 -83.99 -70.04
C LYS A 401 24.70 -83.64 -68.54
N HIS A 402 23.90 -84.27 -67.68
CA HIS A 402 24.08 -84.74 -66.27
C HIS A 402 24.97 -84.03 -65.22
N SER A 403 24.44 -83.78 -64.00
CA SER A 403 24.48 -84.68 -62.80
C SER A 403 23.97 -83.98 -61.50
N LYS A 404 23.36 -84.76 -60.59
CA LYS A 404 22.93 -84.44 -59.18
C LYS A 404 24.14 -84.63 -58.21
N PRO A 405 24.14 -84.29 -56.89
CA PRO A 405 23.02 -84.35 -55.90
C PRO A 405 22.97 -83.30 -54.74
N GLU A 406 21.88 -83.40 -53.96
CA GLU A 406 21.57 -83.08 -52.53
C GLU A 406 22.52 -82.23 -51.65
N THR A 407 21.96 -81.31 -50.83
CA THR A 407 22.00 -81.34 -49.34
C THR A 407 20.93 -80.42 -48.70
N GLN A 408 20.42 -80.82 -47.53
CA GLN A 408 19.45 -80.20 -46.61
C GLN A 408 20.02 -79.05 -45.77
N GLU A 409 19.14 -78.20 -45.19
CA GLU A 409 19.03 -77.80 -43.75
C GLU A 409 18.11 -76.56 -43.59
N GLN A 410 16.92 -76.71 -42.96
CA GLN A 410 16.52 -76.22 -41.61
C GLN A 410 16.46 -74.68 -41.46
N GLU A 411 15.31 -74.00 -41.34
CA GLU A 411 14.23 -73.96 -40.33
C GLU A 411 14.56 -73.16 -39.03
N THR A 412 13.58 -72.35 -38.59
CA THR A 412 13.42 -71.52 -37.36
C THR A 412 14.07 -70.12 -37.36
N ALA A 413 13.41 -68.97 -37.16
CA ALA A 413 12.31 -68.50 -36.30
C ALA A 413 12.73 -68.13 -34.85
N GLN A 414 12.56 -66.82 -34.55
CA GLN A 414 12.40 -66.15 -33.23
C GLN A 414 13.58 -66.03 -32.24
N SER A 415 13.84 -64.78 -31.82
CA SER A 415 14.34 -64.39 -30.48
C SER A 415 14.22 -62.85 -30.39
N GLU A 416 13.19 -62.33 -29.69
CA GLU A 416 13.13 -61.92 -28.27
C GLU A 416 13.69 -60.51 -27.98
N GLU A 417 12.78 -59.64 -27.50
CA GLU A 417 13.03 -58.36 -26.83
C GLU A 417 13.79 -58.55 -25.51
N PRO A 418 14.62 -57.59 -25.07
CA PRO A 418 15.08 -57.53 -23.68
C PRO A 418 14.13 -56.71 -22.80
N PRO A 419 13.86 -57.14 -21.55
CA PRO A 419 12.99 -56.41 -20.63
C PRO A 419 13.72 -55.32 -19.84
N ILE A 420 12.90 -54.34 -19.49
CA ILE A 420 13.11 -53.20 -18.59
C ILE A 420 13.51 -53.69 -17.19
N GLN A 421 14.55 -53.09 -16.61
CA GLN A 421 14.85 -53.16 -15.18
C GLN A 421 14.76 -51.75 -14.57
N THR A 422 13.81 -51.57 -13.67
CA THR A 422 13.83 -50.57 -12.59
C THR A 422 14.45 -51.20 -11.34
N PRO A 423 15.04 -50.38 -10.46
CA PRO A 423 15.02 -50.68 -9.04
C PRO A 423 14.39 -49.53 -8.23
N GLU A 424 13.35 -49.87 -7.48
CA GLU A 424 12.92 -49.12 -6.31
C GLU A 424 13.89 -49.37 -5.14
N GLY A 425 14.33 -48.26 -4.52
CA GLY A 425 14.28 -47.99 -3.08
C GLY A 425 14.89 -48.97 -2.07
N ALA A 426 15.89 -48.49 -1.33
CA ALA A 426 15.86 -48.43 0.15
C ALA A 426 17.13 -47.74 0.68
N GLY A 427 16.97 -46.75 1.57
CA GLY A 427 18.09 -46.11 2.27
C GLY A 427 17.68 -44.92 3.13
N VAL A 428 17.11 -45.23 4.29
CA VAL A 428 17.04 -44.53 5.60
C VAL A 428 17.36 -43.04 5.66
#